data_AF-A0A520LQ31-F1
#
_entry.id   AF-A0A520LQ31-F1
#
_cell.length_a   1.000
_cell.length_b   1.000
_cell.length_c   1.000
_cell.angle_alpha   90.00
_cell.angle_beta   90.00
_cell.angle_gamma   90.00
#
_symmetry.space_group_name_H-M   'P 1'
#
loop_
_entity.id
_entity.type
_entity.pdbx_description
1 polymer ?
#
loop_
_entity_poly.entity_id
_entity_poly.type
_entity_poly.pdbx_seq_one_letter_code
_entity_poly.pdbx_strand_id
1 'polypeptide(L)'
;MAHAAGCSTITSLRLITVFGLLLLEPVPAAGQRVVPRLSDDCPIGYADTRNGRCCSFGRRVEQLQPRQGRDCPPQWINVGGGYCRRE
;
A
#
# COMPACT_ATOMS: atom_id res chain seq x y z
N MET A 1 -3.77 11.90 -16.07
CA MET A 1 -4.84 11.40 -15.17
C MET A 1 -4.53 9.95 -14.80
N ALA A 2 -3.77 9.70 -13.72
CA ALA A 2 -3.52 8.33 -13.29
C ALA A 2 -4.63 7.82 -12.39
N HIS A 3 -5.30 6.82 -12.91
CA HIS A 3 -5.25 5.45 -12.41
C HIS A 3 -4.40 5.22 -11.15
N ALA A 4 -5.04 5.36 -9.99
CA ALA A 4 -4.57 4.80 -8.74
C ALA A 4 -4.68 3.25 -8.78
N ALA A 5 -3.53 2.57 -8.88
CA ALA A 5 -3.40 1.11 -8.80
C ALA A 5 -3.34 0.62 -7.33
N GLY A 6 -4.18 1.17 -6.45
CA GLY A 6 -4.14 0.93 -5.00
C GLY A 6 -5.43 0.29 -4.49
N CYS A 7 -5.38 -0.99 -4.15
CA CYS A 7 -6.34 -1.73 -3.32
C CYS A 7 -7.80 -1.92 -3.82
N SER A 8 -8.22 -1.30 -4.93
CA SER A 8 -9.51 -1.57 -5.56
C SER A 8 -9.34 -1.87 -7.05
N THR A 9 -9.36 -3.14 -7.42
CA THR A 9 -9.64 -3.56 -8.79
C THR A 9 -11.11 -3.33 -9.06
N ILE A 10 -11.46 -2.11 -9.50
CA ILE A 10 -12.75 -1.87 -10.15
C ILE A 10 -12.70 -2.61 -11.48
N THR A 11 -13.32 -3.79 -11.51
CA THR A 11 -13.55 -4.56 -12.71
C THR A 11 -14.28 -3.70 -13.73
N SER A 12 -13.68 -3.66 -14.92
CA SER A 12 -13.99 -2.78 -16.02
C SER A 12 -15.39 -3.10 -16.57
N LEU A 13 -16.33 -2.17 -16.47
CA LEU A 13 -17.50 -2.21 -17.35
C LEU A 13 -17.02 -1.73 -18.72
N ARG A 14 -16.63 -2.68 -19.57
CA ARG A 14 -16.38 -2.43 -20.98
C ARG A 14 -17.68 -1.96 -21.60
N LEU A 15 -17.76 -0.70 -22.01
CA LEU A 15 -18.51 -0.33 -23.20
C LEU A 15 -18.09 1.08 -23.67
N ILE A 16 -17.75 1.10 -24.96
CA ILE A 16 -17.79 2.21 -25.93
C ILE A 16 -16.69 3.30 -25.85
N THR A 17 -15.70 3.21 -26.75
CA THR A 17 -15.63 3.98 -28.02
C THR A 17 -14.16 4.24 -28.38
N VAL A 18 -13.77 3.76 -29.56
CA VAL A 18 -12.46 3.94 -30.19
C VAL A 18 -12.31 5.39 -30.69
N PHE A 19 -11.70 6.30 -29.92
CA PHE A 19 -11.01 7.52 -30.40
C PHE A 19 -10.58 8.41 -29.21
N GLY A 20 -9.34 8.35 -28.76
CA GLY A 20 -8.86 9.19 -27.64
C GLY A 20 -7.62 8.64 -26.96
N LEU A 21 -6.65 8.16 -27.74
CA LEU A 21 -5.57 7.30 -27.24
C LEU A 21 -4.29 8.04 -26.84
N LEU A 22 -4.33 9.33 -26.44
CA LEU A 22 -3.08 10.12 -26.41
C LEU A 22 -2.61 10.82 -25.13
N LEU A 23 -3.30 10.86 -23.98
CA LEU A 23 -2.74 11.58 -22.81
C LEU A 23 -3.13 10.97 -21.45
N LEU A 24 -2.85 9.68 -21.25
CA LEU A 24 -2.83 9.11 -19.89
C LEU A 24 -1.41 9.20 -19.33
N GLU A 25 -1.01 10.40 -18.90
CA GLU A 25 0.16 10.54 -18.05
C GLU A 25 -0.10 9.81 -16.72
N PRO A 26 0.78 8.89 -16.29
CA PRO A 26 0.69 8.24 -15.00
C PRO A 26 1.02 9.28 -13.91
N VAL A 27 0.01 10.03 -13.45
CA VAL A 27 0.04 10.68 -12.12
C VAL A 27 0.58 9.67 -11.10
N PRO A 28 1.62 10.02 -10.32
CA PRO A 28 1.97 9.24 -9.17
C PRO A 28 0.78 9.34 -8.20
N ALA A 29 0.00 8.27 -8.10
CA ALA A 29 -1.08 8.20 -7.15
C ALA A 29 -0.46 8.37 -5.75
N ALA A 30 -0.72 9.51 -5.11
CA ALA A 30 -0.48 9.73 -3.69
C ALA A 30 -1.47 8.85 -2.91
N GLY A 31 -1.25 7.54 -3.02
CA GLY A 31 -2.20 6.49 -2.73
C GLY A 31 -1.64 5.50 -1.74
N GLN A 32 -2.58 4.82 -1.09
CA GLN A 32 -2.35 3.81 -0.07
C GLN A 32 -1.22 2.84 -0.48
N ARG A 33 -0.28 2.59 0.43
CA ARG A 33 0.85 1.69 0.18
C ARG A 33 0.48 0.28 0.55
N VAL A 34 1.02 -0.64 -0.24
CA VAL A 34 0.83 -2.07 -0.02
C VAL A 34 2.16 -2.69 0.37
N VAL A 35 2.19 -3.38 1.51
CA VAL A 35 3.34 -4.12 2.02
C VAL A 35 2.99 -5.61 2.11
N PRO A 36 3.95 -6.53 2.00
CA PRO A 36 3.68 -7.95 2.22
C PRO A 36 3.26 -8.22 3.67
N ARG A 37 2.51 -9.28 3.91
CA ARG A 37 2.20 -9.74 5.27
C ARG A 37 3.36 -10.60 5.77
N LEU A 38 4.02 -10.19 6.85
CA LEU A 38 5.19 -10.88 7.41
C LEU A 38 4.86 -11.75 8.63
N SER A 39 3.67 -11.59 9.20
CA SER A 39 3.21 -12.30 10.39
C SER A 39 1.70 -12.59 10.28
N ASP A 40 1.07 -13.05 11.35
CA ASP A 40 -0.38 -13.29 11.35
C ASP A 40 -1.18 -11.98 11.20
N ASP A 41 -0.68 -10.89 11.78
CA ASP A 41 -1.31 -9.57 11.73
C ASP A 41 -0.61 -8.59 10.78
N CYS A 42 -1.38 -7.61 10.30
CA CYS A 42 -0.86 -6.45 9.59
C CYS A 42 -0.33 -5.38 10.57
N PRO A 43 0.63 -4.54 10.14
CA PRO A 43 1.10 -3.44 10.98
C PRO A 43 -0.01 -2.42 11.25
N ILE A 44 0.11 -1.70 12.36
CA ILE A 44 -0.80 -0.59 12.71
C ILE A 44 -0.88 0.39 11.54
N GLY A 45 -2.10 0.81 11.20
CA GLY A 45 -2.34 1.68 10.06
C GLY A 45 -2.51 0.93 8.74
N TYR A 46 -2.53 -0.41 8.73
CA TYR A 46 -2.75 -1.23 7.53
C TYR A 46 -3.88 -2.26 7.76
N ALA A 47 -4.64 -2.57 6.70
CA ALA A 47 -5.63 -3.65 6.64
C ALA A 47 -5.13 -4.85 5.85
N ASP A 48 -5.48 -6.07 6.27
CA ASP A 48 -5.25 -7.29 5.50
C ASP A 48 -6.13 -7.30 4.24
N THR A 49 -5.52 -7.48 3.07
CA THR A 49 -6.21 -7.59 1.78
C THR A 49 -6.55 -9.03 1.40
N ARG A 50 -6.43 -9.98 2.34
CA ARG A 50 -6.70 -11.43 2.22
C ARG A 50 -5.91 -12.15 1.12
N ASN A 51 -4.81 -11.56 0.68
CA ASN A 51 -3.94 -12.11 -0.38
C ASN A 51 -2.46 -12.10 0.05
N GLY A 52 -2.21 -12.20 1.37
CA GLY A 52 -0.86 -12.13 1.93
C GLY A 52 -0.24 -10.74 1.86
N ARG A 53 -1.07 -9.69 1.79
CA ARG A 53 -0.62 -8.30 1.73
C ARG A 53 -1.43 -7.44 2.69
N CYS A 54 -0.84 -6.32 3.07
CA CYS A 54 -1.42 -5.33 3.95
C CYS A 54 -1.46 -3.98 3.22
N CYS A 55 -2.57 -3.25 3.30
CA CYS A 55 -2.78 -1.97 2.63
C CYS A 55 -2.97 -0.84 3.64
N SER A 56 -2.27 0.29 3.45
CA SER A 56 -2.32 1.41 4.39
C SER A 56 -3.65 2.14 4.38
N PHE A 57 -4.05 2.66 5.52
CA PHE A 57 -5.16 3.60 5.63
C PHE A 57 -4.69 5.03 5.28
N GLY A 58 -5.41 5.70 4.39
CA GLY A 58 -5.24 7.13 4.14
C GLY A 58 -4.08 7.54 3.21
N ARG A 59 -3.82 8.86 3.17
CA ARG A 59 -2.92 9.53 2.22
C ARG A 59 -1.48 9.72 2.71
N ARG A 60 -1.25 9.73 4.04
CA ARG A 60 0.10 9.74 4.61
C ARG A 60 0.53 8.32 4.86
N VAL A 61 1.32 7.81 3.93
CA VAL A 61 1.95 6.52 4.10
C VAL A 61 3.23 6.69 4.89
N GLU A 62 3.29 6.07 6.06
CA GLU A 62 4.50 6.03 6.87
C GLU A 62 5.46 4.99 6.30
N GLN A 63 6.77 5.32 6.31
CA GLN A 63 7.80 4.38 5.87
C GLN A 63 7.87 3.22 6.87
N LEU A 64 7.59 2.02 6.37
CA LEU A 64 7.75 0.76 7.09
C LEU A 64 8.99 0.03 6.60
N GLN A 65 9.68 -0.62 7.52
CA GLN A 65 10.69 -1.64 7.22
C GLN A 65 10.40 -2.93 7.97
N PRO A 66 10.74 -4.11 7.40
CA PRO A 66 10.72 -5.35 8.14
C PRO A 66 11.59 -5.27 9.39
N ARG A 67 11.13 -5.89 10.46
CA ARG A 67 11.92 -6.05 11.68
C ARG A 67 12.90 -7.19 11.49
N GLN A 68 14.19 -6.90 11.62
CA GLN A 68 15.24 -7.92 11.62
C GLN A 68 15.51 -8.32 13.08
N GLY A 69 14.85 -9.38 13.55
CA GLY A 69 14.96 -9.87 14.93
C GLY A 69 13.83 -9.37 15.83
N ARG A 70 14.11 -9.23 17.13
CA ARG A 70 13.09 -8.90 18.14
C ARG A 70 12.80 -7.40 18.24
N ASP A 71 13.81 -6.57 18.01
CA ASP A 71 13.75 -5.13 18.26
C ASP A 71 13.85 -4.30 16.97
N CYS A 72 13.30 -3.08 17.02
CA CYS A 72 13.44 -2.11 15.94
C CYS A 72 14.74 -1.33 16.09
N PRO A 73 15.37 -0.91 14.98
CA PRO A 73 16.58 -0.08 15.04
C PRO A 73 16.31 1.28 15.72
N PRO A 74 17.36 2.00 16.16
CA PRO A 74 17.20 3.34 16.74
C PRO A 74 16.43 4.28 15.81
N GLN A 75 15.55 5.12 16.37
CA GLN A 75 14.62 6.00 15.62
C GLN A 75 13.52 5.27 14.84
N TRP A 76 13.30 4.00 15.14
CA TRP A 76 12.17 3.24 14.63
C TRP A 76 11.38 2.63 15.78
N ILE A 77 10.06 2.67 15.65
CA ILE A 77 9.13 2.11 16.62
C ILE A 77 8.49 0.82 16.08
N ASN A 78 8.23 -0.12 16.99
CA ASN A 78 7.51 -1.35 16.68
C ASN A 78 6.02 -1.03 16.47
N VAL A 79 5.51 -1.36 15.28
CA VAL A 79 4.10 -1.14 14.91
C VAL A 79 3.32 -2.45 14.71
N GLY A 80 3.85 -3.57 15.18
CA GLY A 80 3.26 -4.89 14.98
C GLY A 80 3.47 -5.45 13.56
N GLY A 81 2.93 -6.65 13.31
CA GLY A 81 2.97 -7.32 12.01
C GLY A 81 4.35 -7.61 11.43
N GLY A 82 5.38 -7.68 12.28
CA GLY A 82 6.77 -7.85 11.87
C GLY A 82 7.40 -6.59 11.25
N TYR A 83 6.79 -5.41 11.44
CA TYR A 83 7.28 -4.14 10.90
C TYR A 83 7.75 -3.17 11.99
N CYS A 84 8.60 -2.26 11.55
CA CYS A 84 9.01 -1.05 12.27
C CYS A 84 8.64 0.17 11.43
N ARG A 85 8.27 1.27 12.10
CA ARG A 85 7.96 2.57 11.48
C ARG A 85 8.96 3.61 11.96
N ARG A 86 9.38 4.53 11.08
CA ARG A 86 10.22 5.66 11.50
C ARG A 86 9.44 6.56 12.44
N GLU A 87 10.08 6.95 13.54
CA GLU A 87 9.55 7.96 14.48
C GLU A 87 9.43 9.35 13.83
#